data_AF-A0A842V112-F1
#
_entry.id   AF-A0A842V112-F1
#
_cell.length_a   1.000
_cell.length_b   1.000
_cell.length_c   1.000
_cell.angle_alpha   90.00
_cell.angle_beta   90.00
_cell.angle_gamma   90.00
#
_symmetry.space_group_name_H-M   'P 1'
#
loop_
_entity.id
_entity.type
_entity.pdbx_description
1 polymer ?
#
loop_
_entity_poly.entity_id
_entity_poly.type
_entity_poly.pdbx_seq_one_letter_code
_entity_poly.pdbx_strand_id
1 'polypeptide(L)'
;MAEKHSKKEVIEYIKEQLDSGQSVDHIKAHLMSYGHDADELESLFEEILKEEETVKSKTVSRAVEILYVVIFIIFIFWVGASSKSPGETVVFGFSPTLLYIILTIVLLEKLKKTDITLVLMPIALVFLFFIIGSIGEIPMLAGMEIGKLTVLNMILSYIFLFALRYSEFMSRITLSREHLDEEDEPEEELEETKGQISELPEAPSPDEGEYLEMQQEDHEPIQKLMHSLESHSKSLNSVVGRVYRKSNGGTRLLRELIEVKKEWYNQFNHLEKSLDKQGILDVVDKIERRLNVMFKTEKEMFGQTSIKNLRRDTEGNSRIIDVLIMNDNDPVETYFEEALVICGKIREKAHRM
;
A
#
# COMPACT_ATOMS: atom_id res chain seq x y z
N MET A 1 18.43 37.16 -4.36
CA MET A 1 18.05 36.05 -5.25
C MET A 1 17.91 34.84 -4.36
N ALA A 2 16.75 34.19 -4.33
CA ALA A 2 16.62 32.91 -3.63
C ALA A 2 17.53 31.90 -4.32
N GLU A 3 18.32 31.17 -3.53
CA GLU A 3 19.20 30.13 -4.04
C GLU A 3 18.29 28.99 -4.53
N LYS A 4 18.29 28.72 -5.85
CA LYS A 4 17.43 27.67 -6.42
C LYS A 4 17.94 26.33 -5.90
N HIS A 5 17.15 25.66 -5.07
CA HIS A 5 17.47 24.34 -4.55
C HIS A 5 17.76 23.36 -5.69
N SER A 6 18.67 22.42 -5.45
CA SER A 6 18.97 21.39 -6.43
C SER A 6 17.77 20.46 -6.63
N LYS A 7 17.61 19.90 -7.83
CA LYS A 7 16.53 18.92 -8.13
C LYS A 7 16.44 17.80 -7.07
N LYS A 8 17.59 17.35 -6.56
CA LYS A 8 17.67 16.31 -5.54
C LYS A 8 17.09 16.75 -4.20
N GLU A 9 17.41 17.95 -3.74
CA GLU A 9 16.89 18.51 -2.49
C GLU A 9 15.37 18.71 -2.57
N VAL A 10 14.87 19.17 -3.73
CA VAL A 10 13.43 19.32 -3.95
C VAL A 10 12.72 17.97 -3.89
N ILE A 11 13.29 16.93 -4.52
CA ILE A 11 12.73 15.56 -4.44
C ILE A 11 12.72 15.05 -3.01
N GLU A 12 13.81 15.23 -2.27
CA GLU A 12 13.94 14.77 -0.88
C GLU A 12 12.93 15.48 0.03
N TYR A 13 12.77 16.80 -0.15
CA TYR A 13 11.75 17.59 0.52
C TYR A 13 10.32 17.12 0.17
N ILE A 14 10.01 16.89 -1.11
CA ILE A 14 8.70 16.38 -1.52
C ILE A 14 8.40 15.05 -0.83
N LYS A 15 9.37 14.12 -0.82
CA LYS A 15 9.22 12.81 -0.14
C LYS A 15 8.96 12.99 1.36
N GLU A 16 9.76 13.81 2.04
CA GLU A 16 9.58 14.08 3.48
C GLU A 16 8.22 14.72 3.80
N GLN A 17 7.78 15.68 2.96
CA GLN A 17 6.48 16.33 3.16
C GLN A 17 5.31 15.39 2.88
N LEU A 18 5.38 14.54 1.85
CA LEU A 18 4.39 13.49 1.61
C LEU A 18 4.36 12.47 2.76
N ASP A 19 5.51 12.11 3.31
CA ASP A 19 5.63 11.23 4.47
C ASP A 19 4.98 11.84 5.72
N SER A 20 5.20 13.14 5.94
CA SER A 20 4.55 13.92 7.02
C SER A 20 3.06 14.20 6.78
N GLY A 21 2.56 13.92 5.58
CA GLY A 21 1.15 14.00 5.24
C GLY A 21 0.66 15.36 4.75
N GLN A 22 1.56 16.23 4.26
CA GLN A 22 1.16 17.45 3.56
C GLN A 22 0.52 17.15 2.20
N SER A 23 -0.35 18.04 1.73
CA SER A 23 -0.97 17.84 0.42
C SER A 23 -0.02 18.19 -0.72
N VAL A 24 -0.20 17.51 -1.87
CA VAL A 24 0.57 17.80 -3.09
C VAL A 24 0.43 19.27 -3.47
N ASP A 25 -0.77 19.85 -3.36
CA ASP A 25 -0.99 21.26 -3.63
C ASP A 25 -0.31 22.18 -2.62
N HIS A 26 -0.28 21.80 -1.33
CA HIS A 26 0.46 22.56 -0.32
C HIS A 26 1.96 22.54 -0.60
N ILE A 27 2.52 21.36 -0.91
CA ILE A 27 3.93 21.21 -1.25
C ILE A 27 4.25 21.98 -2.54
N LYS A 28 3.38 21.90 -3.56
CA LYS A 28 3.52 22.66 -4.80
C LYS A 28 3.46 24.17 -4.54
N ALA A 29 2.47 24.65 -3.81
CA ALA A 29 2.33 26.06 -3.46
C ALA A 29 3.53 26.56 -2.65
N HIS A 30 4.01 25.76 -1.70
CA HIS A 30 5.21 26.06 -0.93
C HIS A 30 6.42 26.17 -1.86
N LEU A 31 6.71 25.16 -2.67
CA LEU A 31 7.85 25.19 -3.60
C LEU A 31 7.73 26.29 -4.67
N MET A 32 6.52 26.58 -5.15
CA MET A 32 6.26 27.71 -6.05
C MET A 32 6.55 29.05 -5.36
N SER A 33 6.27 29.18 -4.06
CA SER A 33 6.63 30.39 -3.30
C SER A 33 8.16 30.59 -3.18
N TYR A 34 8.95 29.51 -3.30
CA TYR A 34 10.41 29.54 -3.42
C TYR A 34 10.91 29.73 -4.86
N GLY A 35 9.99 29.90 -5.83
CA GLY A 35 10.32 30.21 -7.23
C GLY A 35 10.48 28.99 -8.14
N HIS A 36 10.00 27.79 -7.73
CA HIS A 36 9.92 26.63 -8.61
C HIS A 36 8.73 26.75 -9.58
N ASP A 37 8.91 26.28 -10.81
CA ASP A 37 7.87 26.30 -11.84
C ASP A 37 6.85 25.15 -11.62
N ALA A 38 5.57 25.39 -11.91
CA ALA A 38 4.51 24.42 -11.68
C ALA A 38 4.66 23.16 -12.55
N ASP A 39 5.06 23.32 -13.82
CA ASP A 39 5.25 22.19 -14.74
C ASP A 39 6.50 21.38 -14.33
N GLU A 40 7.55 22.06 -13.85
CA GLU A 40 8.73 21.41 -13.27
C GLU A 40 8.33 20.53 -12.08
N LEU A 41 7.50 21.06 -11.16
CA LEU A 41 7.03 20.32 -9.99
C LEU A 41 6.13 19.14 -10.36
N GLU A 42 5.20 19.29 -11.30
CA GLU A 42 4.35 18.19 -11.77
C GLU A 42 5.20 17.01 -12.28
N SER A 43 6.23 17.31 -13.07
CA SER A 43 7.15 16.28 -13.58
C SER A 43 7.92 15.57 -12.46
N LEU A 44 8.26 16.27 -11.38
CA LEU A 44 8.93 15.71 -10.21
C LEU A 44 8.01 14.79 -9.41
N PHE A 45 6.75 15.19 -9.19
CA PHE A 45 5.77 14.33 -8.53
C PHE A 45 5.51 13.05 -9.33
N GLU A 46 5.36 13.16 -10.66
CA GLU A 46 5.21 11.98 -11.51
C GLU A 46 6.45 11.07 -11.47
N GLU A 47 7.66 11.66 -11.42
CA GLU A 47 8.93 10.93 -11.28
C GLU A 47 9.02 10.19 -9.94
N ILE A 48 8.64 10.84 -8.83
CA ILE A 48 8.66 10.25 -7.47
C ILE A 48 7.66 9.10 -7.36
N LEU A 49 6.43 9.31 -7.84
CA LEU A 49 5.39 8.27 -7.79
C LEU A 49 5.79 7.05 -8.63
N LYS A 50 6.34 7.26 -9.83
CA LYS A 50 6.90 6.17 -10.64
C LYS A 50 8.08 5.49 -9.95
N GLU A 51 8.94 6.24 -9.27
CA GLU A 51 10.07 5.66 -8.54
C GLU A 51 9.59 4.71 -7.44
N GLU A 52 8.63 5.13 -6.60
CA GLU A 52 8.08 4.30 -5.53
C GLU A 52 7.39 3.03 -6.05
N GLU A 53 6.59 3.15 -7.11
CA GLU A 53 5.98 1.99 -7.78
C GLU A 53 7.06 1.01 -8.28
N THR A 54 8.13 1.52 -8.89
CA THR A 54 9.22 0.66 -9.39
C THR A 54 10.02 0.01 -8.27
N VAL A 55 10.13 0.62 -7.09
CA VAL A 55 10.83 0.02 -5.94
C VAL A 55 10.00 -1.12 -5.37
N LYS A 56 8.68 -0.91 -5.15
CA LYS A 56 7.80 -1.98 -4.65
C LYS A 56 7.73 -3.16 -5.62
N SER A 57 7.59 -2.91 -6.92
CA SER A 57 7.53 -3.98 -7.92
C SER A 57 8.85 -4.78 -8.01
N LYS A 58 10.00 -4.11 -7.88
CA LYS A 58 11.32 -4.78 -7.88
C LYS A 58 11.49 -5.72 -6.71
N THR A 59 11.02 -5.35 -5.51
CA THR A 59 11.16 -6.18 -4.32
C THR A 59 10.37 -7.49 -4.46
N VAL A 60 9.14 -7.41 -4.98
CA VAL A 60 8.31 -8.61 -5.24
C VAL A 60 8.94 -9.50 -6.32
N SER A 61 9.45 -8.92 -7.41
CA SER A 61 10.16 -9.68 -8.46
C SER A 61 11.35 -10.45 -7.89
N ARG A 62 12.19 -9.77 -7.10
CA ARG A 62 13.37 -10.39 -6.47
C ARG A 62 13.02 -11.54 -5.54
N ALA A 63 11.94 -11.42 -4.77
CA ALA A 63 11.49 -12.50 -3.89
C ALA A 63 11.10 -13.75 -4.70
N VAL A 64 10.38 -13.56 -5.82
CA VAL A 64 9.98 -14.65 -6.73
C VAL A 64 11.19 -15.27 -7.43
N GLU A 65 12.15 -14.46 -7.87
CA GLU A 65 13.42 -14.91 -8.45
C GLU A 65 14.18 -15.83 -7.49
N ILE A 66 14.40 -15.38 -6.24
CA ILE A 66 15.10 -16.14 -5.20
C ILE A 66 14.34 -17.44 -4.91
N LEU A 67 13.02 -17.38 -4.74
CA LEU A 67 12.18 -18.55 -4.48
C LEU A 67 12.32 -19.58 -5.60
N TYR A 68 12.31 -19.15 -6.86
CA TYR A 68 12.48 -20.06 -7.99
C TYR A 68 13.85 -20.72 -8.01
N VAL A 69 14.92 -19.96 -7.76
CA VAL A 69 16.29 -20.52 -7.68
C VAL A 69 16.37 -21.60 -6.59
N VAL A 70 15.78 -21.34 -5.42
CA VAL A 70 15.74 -22.31 -4.32
C VAL A 70 14.98 -23.58 -4.73
N ILE A 71 13.79 -23.44 -5.31
CA ILE A 71 12.98 -24.58 -5.79
C ILE A 71 13.75 -25.36 -6.86
N PHE A 72 14.43 -24.67 -7.77
CA PHE A 72 15.18 -25.29 -8.85
C PHE A 72 16.41 -26.06 -8.34
N ILE A 73 17.12 -25.55 -7.34
CA ILE A 73 18.21 -26.26 -6.67
C ILE A 73 17.67 -27.55 -6.03
N ILE A 74 16.57 -27.45 -5.28
CA ILE A 74 15.91 -28.63 -4.66
C ILE A 74 15.53 -29.66 -5.73
N PHE A 75 14.99 -29.19 -6.85
CA PHE A 75 14.63 -30.04 -7.99
C PHE A 75 15.85 -30.78 -8.57
N ILE A 76 16.98 -30.10 -8.80
CA ILE A 76 18.22 -30.74 -9.30
C ILE A 76 18.69 -31.82 -8.32
N PHE A 77 18.70 -31.53 -7.01
CA PHE A 77 19.07 -32.52 -6.00
C PHE A 77 18.13 -33.73 -6.00
N TRP A 78 16.82 -33.49 -6.13
CA TRP A 78 15.82 -34.55 -6.20
C TRP A 78 15.99 -35.44 -7.44
N VAL A 79 16.27 -34.85 -8.61
CA VAL A 79 16.57 -35.61 -9.83
C VAL A 79 17.88 -36.40 -9.68
N GLY A 80 18.89 -35.82 -9.04
CA GLY A 80 20.16 -36.51 -8.77
C GLY A 80 19.99 -37.71 -7.85
N ALA A 81 19.23 -37.56 -6.76
CA ALA A 81 18.91 -38.66 -5.86
C ALA A 81 18.11 -39.78 -6.56
N SER A 82 17.23 -39.43 -7.50
CA SER A 82 16.34 -40.38 -8.19
C SER A 82 17.01 -41.12 -9.35
N SER A 83 17.93 -40.47 -10.07
CA SER A 83 18.51 -41.00 -11.31
C SER A 83 19.69 -41.97 -11.09
N LYS A 84 20.21 -42.07 -9.86
CA LYS A 84 21.47 -42.78 -9.53
C LYS A 84 22.68 -42.29 -10.35
N SER A 85 22.56 -41.15 -11.04
CA SER A 85 23.65 -40.53 -11.78
C SER A 85 24.52 -39.69 -10.84
N PRO A 86 25.82 -39.51 -11.14
CA PRO A 86 26.65 -38.55 -10.43
C PRO A 86 26.00 -37.15 -10.46
N GLY A 87 26.01 -36.45 -9.32
CA GLY A 87 25.38 -35.13 -9.22
C GLY A 87 25.91 -34.11 -10.24
N GLU A 88 27.20 -34.19 -10.56
CA GLU A 88 27.87 -33.36 -11.57
C GLU A 88 27.23 -33.51 -12.96
N THR A 89 26.94 -34.75 -13.36
CA THR A 89 26.28 -35.06 -14.64
C THR A 89 24.87 -34.47 -14.70
N VAL A 90 24.14 -34.52 -13.58
CA VAL A 90 22.79 -33.96 -13.47
C VAL A 90 22.82 -32.44 -13.58
N VAL A 91 23.72 -31.78 -12.84
CA VAL A 91 23.93 -30.32 -12.92
C VAL A 91 24.29 -29.90 -14.34
N PHE A 92 25.18 -30.64 -15.01
CA PHE A 92 25.56 -30.37 -16.39
C PHE A 92 24.38 -30.54 -17.36
N GLY A 93 23.54 -31.57 -17.12
CA GLY A 93 22.31 -31.80 -17.87
C GLY A 93 21.27 -30.67 -17.75
N PHE A 94 21.31 -29.89 -16.66
CA PHE A 94 20.45 -28.72 -16.44
C PHE A 94 21.15 -27.37 -16.67
N SER A 95 22.38 -27.39 -17.21
CA SER A 95 23.15 -26.18 -17.49
C SER A 95 22.45 -25.16 -18.40
N PRO A 96 21.62 -25.53 -19.41
CA PRO A 96 20.91 -24.54 -20.23
C PRO A 96 19.93 -23.70 -19.40
N THR A 97 19.18 -24.35 -18.51
CA THR A 97 18.23 -23.67 -17.62
C THR A 97 18.97 -22.83 -16.58
N LEU A 98 20.05 -23.36 -15.98
CA LEU A 98 20.90 -22.59 -15.04
C LEU A 98 21.45 -21.32 -15.70
N LEU A 99 22.02 -21.46 -16.91
CA LEU A 99 22.59 -20.35 -17.64
C LEU A 99 21.51 -19.34 -18.03
N TYR A 100 20.32 -19.81 -18.44
CA TYR A 100 19.18 -18.95 -18.72
C TYR A 100 18.75 -18.13 -17.49
N ILE A 101 18.65 -18.76 -16.31
CA ILE A 101 18.29 -18.09 -15.06
C ILE A 101 19.31 -17.00 -14.74
N ILE A 102 20.61 -17.32 -14.77
CA ILE A 102 21.70 -16.37 -14.49
C ILE A 102 21.67 -15.20 -15.47
N LEU A 103 21.56 -15.48 -16.78
CA LEU A 103 21.51 -14.44 -17.81
C LEU A 103 20.26 -13.57 -17.65
N THR A 104 19.11 -14.14 -17.30
CA THR A 104 17.88 -13.38 -17.08
C THR A 104 18.02 -12.43 -15.91
N ILE A 105 18.58 -12.88 -14.78
CA ILE A 105 18.84 -12.03 -13.61
C ILE A 105 19.77 -10.86 -13.99
N VAL A 106 20.89 -11.15 -14.65
CA VAL A 106 21.86 -10.12 -15.08
C VAL A 106 21.27 -9.15 -16.10
N LEU A 107 20.44 -9.66 -17.03
CA LEU A 107 19.83 -8.84 -18.08
C LEU A 107 18.66 -8.01 -17.56
N LEU A 108 17.87 -8.50 -16.60
CA LEU A 108 16.79 -7.74 -15.97
C LEU A 108 17.32 -6.48 -15.25
N GLU A 109 18.52 -6.55 -14.66
CA GLU A 109 19.14 -5.39 -14.05
C GLU A 109 19.60 -4.33 -15.06
N LYS A 110 20.01 -4.76 -16.26
CA LYS A 110 20.61 -3.87 -17.27
C LYS A 110 19.63 -3.40 -18.35
N LEU A 111 18.68 -4.24 -18.73
CA LEU A 111 17.72 -4.00 -19.80
C LEU A 111 16.37 -3.66 -19.18
N LYS A 112 16.02 -2.36 -19.18
CA LYS A 112 14.74 -1.86 -18.68
C LYS A 112 13.52 -2.37 -19.48
N LYS A 113 13.73 -3.03 -20.62
CA LYS A 113 12.66 -3.60 -21.45
C LYS A 113 12.87 -5.09 -21.60
N THR A 114 11.80 -5.82 -21.30
CA THR A 114 11.71 -7.26 -21.48
C THR A 114 11.48 -7.57 -22.95
N ASP A 115 12.55 -7.44 -23.72
CA ASP A 115 12.57 -7.64 -25.17
C ASP A 115 12.34 -9.10 -25.56
N ILE A 116 11.96 -9.29 -26.84
CA ILE A 116 11.86 -10.58 -27.54
C ILE A 116 13.07 -11.49 -27.26
N THR A 117 14.23 -10.90 -27.00
CA THR A 117 15.48 -11.57 -26.60
C THR A 117 15.28 -12.54 -25.42
N LEU A 118 14.60 -12.14 -24.35
CA LEU A 118 14.39 -13.00 -23.18
C LEU A 118 13.48 -14.21 -23.51
N VAL A 119 12.54 -14.03 -24.44
CA VAL A 119 11.61 -15.08 -24.87
C VAL A 119 12.30 -16.11 -25.77
N LEU A 120 13.23 -15.68 -26.61
CA LEU A 120 13.95 -16.54 -27.55
C LEU A 120 15.21 -17.20 -26.95
N MET A 121 15.77 -16.62 -25.88
CA MET A 121 16.99 -17.12 -25.25
C MET A 121 16.91 -18.58 -24.76
N PRO A 122 15.81 -19.06 -24.12
CA PRO A 122 15.66 -20.46 -23.75
C PRO A 122 15.82 -21.41 -24.94
N ILE A 123 15.19 -21.08 -26.07
CA ILE A 123 15.26 -21.89 -27.30
C ILE A 123 16.70 -21.96 -27.80
N ALA A 124 17.39 -20.82 -27.86
CA ALA A 124 18.78 -20.77 -28.32
C ALA A 124 19.72 -21.61 -27.43
N LEU A 125 19.58 -21.51 -26.10
CA LEU A 125 20.42 -22.25 -25.15
C LEU A 125 20.17 -23.75 -25.19
N VAL A 126 18.90 -24.16 -25.25
CA VAL A 126 18.50 -25.56 -25.33
C VAL A 126 18.89 -26.18 -26.68
N PHE A 127 18.76 -25.42 -27.78
CA PHE A 127 19.21 -25.86 -29.10
C PHE A 127 20.73 -26.06 -29.14
N LEU A 128 21.49 -25.13 -28.57
CA LEU A 128 22.94 -25.26 -28.45
C LEU A 128 23.32 -26.51 -27.63
N PHE A 129 22.64 -26.75 -26.50
CA PHE A 129 22.83 -27.95 -25.69
C PHE A 129 22.53 -29.24 -26.45
N PHE A 130 21.46 -29.27 -27.23
CA PHE A 130 21.11 -30.42 -28.07
C PHE A 130 22.20 -30.73 -29.10
N ILE A 131 22.73 -29.70 -29.79
CA ILE A 131 23.83 -29.88 -30.75
C ILE A 131 25.07 -30.45 -30.05
N ILE A 132 25.50 -29.83 -28.95
CA ILE A 132 26.68 -30.24 -28.20
C ILE A 132 26.53 -31.68 -27.69
N GLY A 133 25.37 -32.02 -27.14
CA GLY A 133 25.09 -33.37 -26.64
C GLY A 133 24.98 -34.41 -27.75
N SER A 134 24.51 -34.04 -28.94
CA SER A 134 24.37 -34.96 -30.07
C SER A 134 25.69 -35.31 -30.76
N ILE A 135 26.69 -34.42 -30.67
CA ILE A 135 28.04 -34.68 -31.20
C ILE A 135 28.76 -35.77 -30.38
N GLY A 136 28.35 -36.00 -29.13
CA GLY A 136 28.71 -37.19 -28.35
C GLY A 136 30.14 -37.24 -27.82
N GLU A 137 30.94 -36.18 -28.00
CA GLU A 137 32.34 -36.16 -27.58
C GLU A 137 32.54 -35.84 -26.08
N ILE A 138 31.50 -35.41 -25.37
CA ILE A 138 31.60 -35.01 -23.95
C ILE A 138 31.32 -36.22 -23.05
N PRO A 139 32.31 -36.73 -22.29
CA PRO A 139 32.13 -37.91 -21.43
C PRO A 139 31.03 -37.74 -20.38
N MET A 140 30.85 -36.51 -19.87
CA MET A 140 29.82 -36.20 -18.87
C MET A 140 28.38 -36.37 -19.40
N LEU A 141 28.18 -36.34 -20.73
CA LEU A 141 26.86 -36.50 -21.36
C LEU A 141 26.62 -37.94 -21.85
N ALA A 142 27.63 -38.81 -21.74
CA ALA A 142 27.53 -40.19 -22.19
C ALA A 142 26.45 -40.95 -21.41
N GLY A 143 25.51 -41.57 -22.13
CA GLY A 143 24.41 -42.35 -21.54
C GLY A 143 23.23 -41.51 -21.06
N MET A 144 23.25 -40.18 -21.21
CA MET A 144 22.09 -39.34 -20.94
C MET A 144 21.12 -39.35 -22.11
N GLU A 145 19.82 -39.35 -21.83
CA GLU A 145 18.78 -39.17 -22.85
C GLU A 145 18.68 -37.69 -23.25
N ILE A 146 19.66 -37.20 -24.03
CA ILE A 146 19.81 -35.78 -24.41
C ILE A 146 18.52 -35.17 -24.95
N GLY A 147 17.77 -35.90 -25.78
CA GLY A 147 16.49 -35.44 -26.32
C GLY A 147 15.46 -35.11 -25.22
N LYS A 148 15.32 -35.98 -24.21
CA LYS A 148 14.36 -35.73 -23.10
C LYS A 148 14.84 -34.59 -22.20
N LEU A 149 16.15 -34.52 -21.91
CA LEU A 149 16.72 -33.43 -21.13
C LEU A 149 16.59 -32.07 -21.82
N THR A 150 16.76 -32.04 -23.14
CA THR A 150 16.58 -30.85 -23.97
C THR A 150 15.15 -30.29 -23.81
N VAL A 151 14.15 -31.15 -24.01
CA VAL A 151 12.73 -30.77 -23.83
C VAL A 151 12.45 -30.32 -22.39
N LEU A 152 12.98 -31.04 -21.40
CA LEU A 152 12.79 -30.69 -20.00
C LEU A 152 13.39 -29.32 -19.65
N ASN A 153 14.61 -29.02 -20.11
CA ASN A 153 15.24 -27.70 -19.91
C ASN A 153 14.43 -26.57 -20.57
N MET A 154 13.87 -26.82 -21.76
CA MET A 154 13.00 -25.85 -22.43
C MET A 154 11.77 -25.55 -21.59
N ILE A 155 11.07 -26.59 -21.11
CA ILE A 155 9.88 -26.45 -20.27
C ILE A 155 10.23 -25.67 -19.00
N LEU A 156 11.29 -26.06 -18.28
CA LEU A 156 11.69 -25.41 -17.03
C LEU A 156 12.10 -23.95 -17.24
N SER A 157 12.79 -23.64 -18.34
CA SER A 157 13.14 -22.26 -18.69
C SER A 157 11.90 -21.40 -18.98
N TYR A 158 10.89 -21.96 -19.66
CA TYR A 158 9.63 -21.24 -19.89
C TYR A 158 8.76 -21.12 -18.65
N ILE A 159 8.75 -22.10 -17.76
CA ILE A 159 8.09 -21.99 -16.45
C ILE A 159 8.73 -20.85 -15.64
N PHE A 160 10.06 -20.76 -15.63
CA PHE A 160 10.77 -19.65 -14.98
C PHE A 160 10.36 -18.30 -15.58
N LEU A 161 10.42 -18.17 -16.91
CA LEU A 161 10.02 -16.95 -17.60
C LEU A 161 8.57 -16.57 -17.30
N PHE A 162 7.66 -17.56 -17.31
CA PHE A 162 6.27 -17.36 -16.97
C PHE A 162 6.11 -16.88 -15.53
N ALA A 163 6.80 -17.50 -14.57
CA ALA A 163 6.75 -17.09 -13.16
C ALA A 163 7.21 -15.64 -12.96
N LEU A 164 8.27 -15.21 -13.66
CA LEU A 164 8.73 -13.82 -13.65
C LEU A 164 7.70 -12.86 -14.26
N ARG A 165 7.17 -13.19 -15.43
CA ARG A 165 6.14 -12.36 -16.08
C ARG A 165 4.87 -12.28 -15.25
N TYR A 166 4.48 -13.40 -14.64
CA TYR A 166 3.31 -13.48 -13.80
C TYR A 166 3.51 -12.72 -12.50
N SER A 167 4.70 -12.70 -11.90
CA SER A 167 4.97 -11.87 -10.72
C SER A 167 4.97 -10.37 -11.03
N GLU A 168 5.49 -9.96 -12.19
CA GLU A 168 5.36 -8.58 -12.68
C GLU A 168 3.88 -8.22 -12.91
N PHE A 169 3.11 -9.12 -13.51
CA PHE A 169 1.69 -8.90 -13.76
C PHE A 169 0.87 -8.88 -12.47
N MET A 170 1.11 -9.81 -11.56
CA MET A 170 0.45 -9.88 -10.25
C MET A 170 0.84 -8.71 -9.38
N SER A 171 2.09 -8.25 -9.37
CA SER A 171 2.45 -7.04 -8.62
C SER A 171 1.67 -5.83 -9.14
N ARG A 172 1.46 -5.71 -10.46
CA ARG A 172 0.59 -4.66 -11.04
C ARG A 172 -0.88 -4.83 -10.67
N ILE A 173 -1.41 -6.05 -10.68
CA ILE A 173 -2.80 -6.31 -10.27
C ILE A 173 -2.96 -6.07 -8.79
N THR A 174 -2.09 -6.58 -7.93
CA THR A 174 -2.16 -6.39 -6.48
C THR A 174 -2.05 -4.91 -6.15
N LEU A 175 -1.16 -4.15 -6.79
CA LEU A 175 -1.16 -2.69 -6.70
C LEU A 175 -2.50 -2.09 -7.14
N SER A 176 -3.13 -2.63 -8.19
CA SER A 176 -4.46 -2.17 -8.64
C SER A 176 -5.62 -2.66 -7.78
N ARG A 177 -5.46 -3.77 -7.03
CA ARG A 177 -6.50 -4.48 -6.28
C ARG A 177 -6.48 -4.10 -4.80
N GLU A 178 -5.31 -3.81 -4.25
CA GLU A 178 -5.20 -3.01 -3.01
C GLU A 178 -5.89 -1.64 -3.19
N HIS A 179 -6.20 -1.22 -4.42
CA HIS A 179 -7.03 -0.05 -4.72
C HIS A 179 -8.52 -0.36 -4.97
N LEU A 180 -8.91 -1.62 -5.12
CA LEU A 180 -10.30 -2.03 -5.41
C LEU A 180 -10.96 -2.78 -4.24
N ASP A 181 -10.22 -3.59 -3.48
CA ASP A 181 -10.75 -4.31 -2.30
C ASP A 181 -11.01 -3.35 -1.10
N GLU A 182 -10.63 -2.08 -1.18
CA GLU A 182 -11.12 -1.02 -0.28
C GLU A 182 -12.46 -0.40 -0.74
N GLU A 183 -12.88 -0.61 -1.99
CA GLU A 183 -14.12 -0.05 -2.53
C GLU A 183 -15.32 -1.03 -2.43
N ASP A 184 -15.08 -2.32 -2.16
CA ASP A 184 -16.12 -3.37 -2.12
C ASP A 184 -15.95 -4.30 -0.89
N GLU A 185 -15.85 -3.77 0.34
CA GLU A 185 -16.43 -4.55 1.44
C GLU A 185 -17.92 -4.64 1.12
N PRO A 186 -18.47 -5.86 0.88
CA PRO A 186 -19.90 -5.99 0.70
C PRO A 186 -20.52 -5.34 1.93
N GLU A 187 -21.35 -4.32 1.72
CA GLU A 187 -22.28 -3.84 2.74
C GLU A 187 -22.80 -5.11 3.39
N GLU A 188 -22.37 -5.41 4.63
CA GLU A 188 -23.12 -6.33 5.47
C GLU A 188 -24.51 -5.71 5.40
N GLU A 189 -25.43 -6.39 4.68
CA GLU A 189 -26.85 -6.13 4.78
C GLU A 189 -27.11 -6.20 6.27
N LEU A 190 -27.08 -5.03 6.92
CA LEU A 190 -27.55 -4.84 8.27
C LEU A 190 -28.96 -5.40 8.20
N GLU A 191 -29.12 -6.64 8.64
CA GLU A 191 -30.42 -7.25 8.85
C GLU A 191 -31.19 -6.18 9.60
N GLU A 192 -32.19 -5.60 8.93
CA GLU A 192 -33.08 -4.64 9.53
C GLU A 192 -33.57 -5.31 10.82
N THR A 193 -33.04 -4.85 11.97
CA THR A 193 -33.61 -5.14 13.28
C THR A 193 -34.94 -4.39 13.36
N LYS A 194 -35.89 -4.84 12.54
CA LYS A 194 -37.28 -4.45 12.56
C LYS A 194 -37.87 -5.03 13.82
N GLY A 195 -38.06 -4.15 14.79
CA GLY A 195 -39.18 -4.24 15.70
C GLY A 195 -38.82 -4.79 17.07
N GLN A 196 -38.33 -3.89 17.93
CA GLN A 196 -38.93 -3.77 19.25
C GLN A 196 -38.78 -2.34 19.73
N ILE A 197 -39.73 -1.49 19.33
CA ILE A 197 -40.01 -0.23 20.02
C ILE A 197 -40.55 -0.65 21.40
N SER A 198 -39.65 -0.80 22.36
CA SER A 198 -40.03 -0.88 23.76
C SER A 198 -40.58 0.48 24.15
N GLU A 199 -41.76 0.46 24.76
CA GLU A 199 -42.55 1.62 25.18
C GLU A 199 -41.68 2.68 25.86
N LEU A 200 -41.82 3.93 25.38
CA LEU A 200 -41.24 5.11 26.01
C LEU A 200 -41.69 5.17 27.48
N PRO A 201 -40.76 5.23 28.45
CA PRO A 201 -41.11 5.52 29.82
C PRO A 201 -41.75 6.91 29.90
N GLU A 202 -42.91 6.99 30.56
CA GLU A 202 -43.55 8.26 30.89
C GLU A 202 -42.57 9.21 31.58
N ALA A 203 -42.57 10.46 31.12
CA ALA A 203 -41.73 11.51 31.65
C ALA A 203 -41.98 11.69 33.17
N PRO A 204 -40.94 11.63 34.02
CA PRO A 204 -41.08 11.87 35.44
C PRO A 204 -41.50 13.32 35.69
N SER A 205 -42.47 13.48 36.59
CA SER A 205 -43.00 14.76 37.05
C SER A 205 -41.91 15.64 37.67
N PRO A 206 -42.00 16.98 37.52
CA PRO A 206 -41.03 17.92 38.04
C PRO A 206 -41.29 18.14 39.53
N ASP A 207 -40.69 17.33 40.39
CA ASP A 207 -40.63 17.64 41.82
C ASP A 207 -39.22 17.39 42.38
N GLU A 208 -38.74 18.42 43.08
CA GLU A 208 -37.57 18.51 43.96
C GLU A 208 -36.19 18.20 43.34
N GLY A 209 -35.49 19.30 43.04
CA GLY A 209 -34.11 19.30 42.59
C GLY A 209 -33.15 18.75 43.64
N GLU A 210 -32.57 17.60 43.32
CA GLU A 210 -31.30 17.14 43.85
C GLU A 210 -30.26 17.31 42.72
N TYR A 211 -29.37 18.28 42.87
CA TYR A 211 -28.25 18.47 41.95
C TYR A 211 -27.30 17.28 42.12
N LEU A 212 -27.46 16.27 41.27
CA LEU A 212 -26.44 15.23 41.10
C LEU A 212 -25.21 15.88 40.47
N GLU A 213 -24.23 16.22 41.32
CA GLU A 213 -22.85 16.44 40.88
C GLU A 213 -22.38 15.17 40.15
N MET A 214 -22.43 15.19 38.82
CA MET A 214 -21.71 14.22 37.99
C MET A 214 -20.21 14.52 38.07
N GLN A 215 -19.58 14.16 39.19
CA GLN A 215 -18.15 13.98 39.30
C GLN A 215 -17.84 12.48 39.30
N GLN A 216 -17.83 11.88 38.12
CA GLN A 216 -16.96 10.74 37.86
C GLN A 216 -16.10 11.14 36.67
N GLU A 217 -14.95 11.78 36.96
CA GLU A 217 -13.86 11.87 35.99
C GLU A 217 -13.45 10.44 35.64
N ASP A 218 -13.95 9.98 34.51
CA ASP A 218 -13.84 8.60 34.05
C ASP A 218 -12.35 8.25 33.88
N HIS A 219 -11.85 7.39 34.77
CA HIS A 219 -10.49 6.87 34.74
C HIS A 219 -10.35 5.80 33.63
N GLU A 220 -10.75 6.12 32.40
CA GLU A 220 -10.58 5.20 31.28
C GLU A 220 -9.08 4.90 31.08
N PRO A 221 -8.67 3.63 30.97
CA PRO A 221 -7.27 3.28 30.73
C PRO A 221 -6.84 3.84 29.36
N ILE A 222 -5.60 4.33 29.26
CA ILE A 222 -5.06 4.92 28.02
C ILE A 222 -5.15 3.96 26.84
N GLN A 223 -5.06 2.65 27.10
CA GLN A 223 -5.25 1.58 26.12
C GLN A 223 -6.64 1.62 25.48
N LYS A 224 -7.70 1.76 26.29
CA LYS A 224 -9.08 1.84 25.78
C LYS A 224 -9.27 3.07 24.90
N LEU A 225 -8.65 4.19 25.28
CA LEU A 225 -8.67 5.41 24.46
C LEU A 225 -7.93 5.22 23.13
N MET A 226 -6.75 4.57 23.12
CA MET A 226 -6.03 4.27 21.87
C MET A 226 -6.85 3.37 20.94
N HIS A 227 -7.48 2.32 21.47
CA HIS A 227 -8.38 1.44 20.70
C HIS A 227 -9.58 2.20 20.13
N SER A 228 -10.15 3.12 20.93
CA SER A 228 -11.27 3.94 20.48
C SER A 228 -10.83 4.89 19.35
N LEU A 229 -9.68 5.55 19.50
CA LEU A 229 -9.11 6.42 18.45
C LEU A 229 -8.83 5.65 17.15
N GLU A 230 -8.29 4.43 17.25
CA GLU A 230 -8.09 3.53 16.12
C GLU A 230 -9.42 3.21 15.42
N SER A 231 -10.45 2.85 16.18
CA SER A 231 -11.77 2.51 15.66
C SER A 231 -12.43 3.67 14.92
N HIS A 232 -12.43 4.88 15.50
CA HIS A 232 -12.98 6.07 14.83
C HIS A 232 -12.16 6.47 13.59
N SER A 233 -10.83 6.35 13.63
CA SER A 233 -9.97 6.63 12.47
C SER A 233 -10.26 5.68 11.31
N LYS A 234 -10.45 4.38 11.58
CA LYS A 234 -10.85 3.40 10.57
C LYS A 234 -12.22 3.72 9.97
N SER A 235 -13.19 4.07 10.82
CA SER A 235 -14.55 4.42 10.41
C SER A 235 -14.55 5.64 9.48
N LEU A 236 -13.79 6.69 9.85
CA LEU A 236 -13.60 7.87 9.01
C LEU A 236 -12.95 7.55 7.67
N ASN A 237 -11.90 6.71 7.64
CA ASN A 237 -11.29 6.30 6.38
C ASN A 237 -12.28 5.55 5.47
N SER A 238 -13.11 4.68 6.04
CA SER A 238 -14.15 3.96 5.28
C SER A 238 -15.15 4.93 4.64
N VAL A 239 -15.61 5.94 5.40
CA VAL A 239 -16.48 7.01 4.89
C VAL A 239 -15.79 7.82 3.77
N VAL A 240 -14.52 8.19 3.94
CA VAL A 240 -13.74 8.90 2.91
C VAL A 240 -13.66 8.06 1.62
N GLY A 241 -13.42 6.76 1.75
CA GLY A 241 -13.41 5.80 0.66
C GLY A 241 -14.71 5.80 -0.14
N ARG A 242 -15.86 5.71 0.54
CA ARG A 242 -17.19 5.70 -0.08
C ARG A 242 -17.56 7.03 -0.73
N VAL A 243 -17.32 8.15 -0.05
CA VAL A 243 -17.68 9.48 -0.54
C VAL A 243 -16.80 9.90 -1.72
N TYR A 244 -15.48 9.74 -1.60
CA TYR A 244 -14.50 10.11 -2.64
C TYR A 244 -14.05 8.92 -3.51
N ARG A 245 -14.97 8.00 -3.80
CA ARG A 245 -14.74 6.90 -4.75
C ARG A 245 -14.62 7.38 -6.20
N LYS A 246 -14.05 6.53 -7.05
CA LYS A 246 -13.81 6.86 -8.47
C LYS A 246 -15.09 7.20 -9.25
N SER A 247 -16.22 6.55 -8.94
CA SER A 247 -17.51 6.82 -9.60
C SER A 247 -18.07 8.21 -9.28
N ASN A 248 -17.62 8.84 -8.18
CA ASN A 248 -17.92 10.21 -7.82
C ASN A 248 -16.85 11.20 -8.35
N GLY A 249 -15.91 10.74 -9.18
CA GLY A 249 -14.79 11.57 -9.66
C GLY A 249 -13.67 11.77 -8.65
N GLY A 250 -13.68 11.03 -7.54
CA GLY A 250 -12.54 10.97 -6.62
C GLY A 250 -11.36 10.22 -7.24
N THR A 251 -10.17 10.45 -6.69
CA THR A 251 -8.94 9.74 -7.04
C THR A 251 -8.29 9.20 -5.77
N ARG A 252 -7.42 8.19 -5.92
CA ARG A 252 -6.64 7.68 -4.79
C ARG A 252 -5.88 8.79 -4.07
N LEU A 253 -5.26 9.69 -4.84
CA LEU A 253 -4.55 10.83 -4.28
C LEU A 253 -5.46 11.68 -3.38
N LEU A 254 -6.67 12.01 -3.85
CA LEU A 254 -7.62 12.80 -3.05
C LEU A 254 -7.97 12.12 -1.73
N ARG A 255 -8.18 10.80 -1.74
CA ARG A 255 -8.45 10.03 -0.51
C ARG A 255 -7.25 10.03 0.44
N GLU A 256 -6.05 9.76 -0.08
CA GLU A 256 -4.81 9.76 0.70
C GLU A 256 -4.47 11.13 1.33
N LEU A 257 -4.99 12.22 0.78
CA LEU A 257 -4.87 13.56 1.36
C LEU A 257 -5.74 13.77 2.60
N ILE A 258 -6.82 13.01 2.74
CA ILE A 258 -7.83 13.15 3.79
C ILE A 258 -7.67 12.06 4.87
N GLU A 259 -7.46 10.82 4.45
CA GLU A 259 -7.44 9.63 5.31
C GLU A 259 -6.35 9.70 6.39
N VAL A 260 -6.62 9.10 7.55
CA VAL A 260 -5.61 8.83 8.56
C VAL A 260 -4.76 7.64 8.12
N LYS A 261 -3.44 7.82 7.94
CA LYS A 261 -2.56 6.74 7.47
C LYS A 261 -2.67 5.50 8.38
N LYS A 262 -2.86 4.32 7.78
CA LYS A 262 -3.10 3.07 8.52
C LYS A 262 -1.96 2.72 9.46
N GLU A 263 -0.74 3.01 9.03
CA GLU A 263 0.48 2.76 9.79
C GLU A 263 0.49 3.54 11.11
N TRP A 264 -0.21 4.68 11.22
CA TRP A 264 -0.22 5.49 12.43
C TRP A 264 -1.09 4.87 13.50
N TYR A 265 -2.36 4.57 13.23
CA TYR A 265 -3.20 3.95 14.25
C TYR A 265 -2.81 2.48 14.51
N ASN A 266 -2.25 1.77 13.53
CA ASN A 266 -1.74 0.41 13.76
C ASN A 266 -0.54 0.38 14.71
N GLN A 267 0.21 1.48 14.86
CA GLN A 267 1.29 1.59 15.84
C GLN A 267 0.77 1.50 17.29
N PHE A 268 -0.50 1.80 17.55
CA PHE A 268 -1.06 1.64 18.89
C PHE A 268 -0.95 0.22 19.41
N ASN A 269 -1.07 -0.82 18.57
CA ASN A 269 -0.86 -2.22 18.98
C ASN A 269 0.54 -2.50 19.56
N HIS A 270 1.55 -1.75 19.10
CA HIS A 270 2.92 -1.85 19.62
C HIS A 270 3.11 -0.97 20.85
N LEU A 271 2.62 0.28 20.79
CA LEU A 271 2.75 1.27 21.86
C LEU A 271 1.95 0.90 23.10
N GLU A 272 0.85 0.16 22.95
CA GLU A 272 0.06 -0.39 24.06
C GLU A 272 0.89 -1.32 24.95
N LYS A 273 1.82 -2.07 24.35
CA LYS A 273 2.66 -3.04 25.08
C LYS A 273 3.85 -2.38 25.75
N SER A 274 4.47 -1.38 25.10
CA SER A 274 5.65 -0.69 25.63
C SER A 274 5.30 0.46 26.57
N LEU A 275 4.09 1.04 26.41
CA LEU A 275 3.67 2.29 27.04
C LEU A 275 4.68 3.43 26.82
N ASP A 276 5.29 3.45 25.64
CA ASP A 276 6.21 4.52 25.24
C ASP A 276 5.46 5.84 25.07
N LYS A 277 5.54 6.68 26.10
CA LYS A 277 4.88 8.00 26.18
C LYS A 277 5.18 8.88 24.96
N GLN A 278 6.45 8.95 24.53
CA GLN A 278 6.81 9.84 23.43
C GLN A 278 6.24 9.30 22.11
N GLY A 279 6.37 7.99 21.87
CA GLY A 279 5.77 7.35 20.70
C GLY A 279 4.25 7.53 20.64
N ILE A 280 3.55 7.45 21.78
CA ILE A 280 2.10 7.71 21.86
C ILE A 280 1.78 9.15 21.47
N LEU A 281 2.47 10.13 22.08
CA LEU A 281 2.25 11.54 21.78
C LEU A 281 2.52 11.86 20.31
N ASP A 282 3.61 11.32 19.74
CA ASP A 282 3.97 11.53 18.34
C ASP A 282 2.90 10.97 17.37
N VAL A 283 2.35 9.79 17.66
CA VAL A 283 1.28 9.19 16.84
C VAL A 283 -0.02 9.98 16.98
N VAL A 284 -0.41 10.34 18.20
CA VAL A 284 -1.62 11.13 18.46
C VAL A 284 -1.56 12.49 17.76
N ASP A 285 -0.41 13.17 17.81
CA ASP A 285 -0.19 14.44 17.13
C ASP A 285 -0.32 14.31 15.61
N LYS A 286 0.18 13.21 15.02
CA LYS A 286 0.02 12.93 13.58
C LYS A 286 -1.45 12.73 13.21
N ILE A 287 -2.17 11.92 13.98
CA ILE A 287 -3.60 11.65 13.76
C ILE A 287 -4.41 12.94 13.91
N GLU A 288 -4.22 13.71 14.98
CA GLU A 288 -4.94 14.96 15.21
C GLU A 288 -4.68 15.99 14.11
N ARG A 289 -3.42 16.15 13.67
CA ARG A 289 -3.09 17.04 12.53
C ARG A 289 -3.82 16.63 11.27
N ARG A 290 -3.95 15.31 11.03
CA ARG A 290 -4.68 14.79 9.87
C ARG A 290 -6.19 14.95 10.01
N LEU A 291 -6.77 14.72 11.18
CA LEU A 291 -8.18 15.03 11.43
C LEU A 291 -8.48 16.52 11.16
N ASN A 292 -7.58 17.42 11.58
CA ASN A 292 -7.73 18.85 11.31
C ASN A 292 -7.75 19.23 9.81
N VAL A 293 -7.28 18.35 8.91
CA VAL A 293 -7.44 18.54 7.47
C VAL A 293 -8.91 18.55 7.06
N MET A 294 -9.78 17.79 7.76
CA MET A 294 -11.20 17.69 7.42
C MET A 294 -11.98 19.00 7.65
N PHE A 295 -11.43 19.93 8.44
CA PHE A 295 -11.97 21.28 8.58
C PHE A 295 -11.69 22.19 7.38
N LYS A 296 -10.71 21.85 6.54
CA LYS A 296 -10.39 22.62 5.34
C LYS A 296 -11.45 22.39 4.26
N THR A 297 -11.57 23.35 3.37
CA THR A 297 -12.43 23.22 2.18
C THR A 297 -11.81 22.29 1.15
N GLU A 298 -12.65 21.67 0.32
CA GLU A 298 -12.17 20.84 -0.79
C GLU A 298 -11.26 21.63 -1.74
N LYS A 299 -11.58 22.91 -1.98
CA LYS A 299 -10.79 23.81 -2.82
C LYS A 299 -9.40 24.10 -2.25
N GLU A 300 -9.29 24.28 -0.93
CA GLU A 300 -7.99 24.48 -0.27
C GLU A 300 -7.12 23.22 -0.32
N MET A 301 -7.75 22.04 -0.26
CA MET A 301 -7.02 20.78 -0.19
C MET A 301 -6.70 20.16 -1.54
N PHE A 302 -7.57 20.35 -2.52
CA PHE A 302 -7.52 19.66 -3.81
C PHE A 302 -7.45 20.62 -5.01
N GLY A 303 -7.53 21.94 -4.77
CA GLY A 303 -7.66 22.92 -5.84
C GLY A 303 -8.96 22.78 -6.62
N GLN A 304 -8.88 22.94 -7.95
CA GLN A 304 -10.03 22.74 -8.83
C GLN A 304 -10.15 21.26 -9.20
N THR A 305 -11.11 20.57 -8.58
CA THR A 305 -11.41 19.17 -8.88
C THR A 305 -12.74 19.02 -9.62
N SER A 306 -12.81 17.98 -10.45
CA SER A 306 -14.03 17.61 -11.19
C SER A 306 -14.83 16.50 -10.50
N ILE A 307 -14.99 16.61 -9.17
CA ILE A 307 -15.80 15.68 -8.36
C ILE A 307 -17.27 15.89 -8.70
N LYS A 308 -17.98 14.78 -8.96
CA LYS A 308 -19.37 14.72 -9.44
C LYS A 308 -20.22 13.88 -8.49
N ASN A 309 -21.55 14.01 -8.62
CA ASN A 309 -22.53 13.19 -7.90
C ASN A 309 -22.47 13.28 -6.36
N LEU A 310 -21.85 14.33 -5.82
CA LEU A 310 -21.85 14.63 -4.39
C LEU A 310 -22.68 15.87 -4.09
N ARG A 311 -23.36 15.86 -2.94
CA ARG A 311 -24.01 17.02 -2.33
C ARG A 311 -22.92 17.92 -1.73
N ARG A 312 -22.51 18.94 -2.46
CA ARG A 312 -21.46 19.89 -2.10
C ARG A 312 -21.58 21.19 -2.90
N ASP A 313 -20.84 22.21 -2.53
CA ASP A 313 -20.62 23.37 -3.40
C ASP A 313 -19.78 22.97 -4.63
N THR A 314 -20.28 23.25 -5.82
CA THR A 314 -19.59 22.98 -7.10
C THR A 314 -18.25 23.70 -7.23
N GLU A 315 -18.07 24.82 -6.52
CA GLU A 315 -16.80 25.55 -6.48
C GLU A 315 -15.78 24.97 -5.48
N GLY A 316 -16.18 23.95 -4.71
CA GLY A 316 -15.33 23.30 -3.70
C GLY A 316 -15.18 24.08 -2.40
N ASN A 317 -16.05 25.06 -2.11
CA ASN A 317 -15.98 25.85 -0.87
C ASN A 317 -16.57 25.11 0.36
N SER A 318 -17.13 23.91 0.18
CA SER A 318 -17.59 23.08 1.30
C SER A 318 -16.40 22.52 2.07
N ARG A 319 -16.49 22.46 3.41
CA ARG A 319 -15.50 21.75 4.23
C ARG A 319 -15.58 20.26 3.94
N ILE A 320 -14.43 19.59 3.96
CA ILE A 320 -14.37 18.15 3.68
C ILE A 320 -15.29 17.39 4.63
N ILE A 321 -15.28 17.71 5.93
CA ILE A 321 -16.15 17.04 6.93
C ILE A 321 -17.64 17.20 6.60
N ASP A 322 -18.07 18.38 6.15
CA ASP A 322 -19.46 18.64 5.79
C ASP A 322 -19.86 17.81 4.55
N VAL A 323 -18.96 17.70 3.57
CA VAL A 323 -19.19 16.86 2.38
C VAL A 323 -19.31 15.40 2.79
N LEU A 324 -18.49 14.91 3.72
CA LEU A 324 -18.62 13.54 4.22
C LEU A 324 -19.98 13.32 4.91
N ILE A 325 -20.36 14.21 5.84
CA ILE A 325 -21.64 14.14 6.57
C ILE A 325 -22.85 14.16 5.62
N MET A 326 -22.80 14.97 4.55
CA MET A 326 -23.94 15.10 3.62
C MET A 326 -24.10 13.92 2.64
N ASN A 327 -23.06 13.10 2.46
CA ASN A 327 -22.98 12.09 1.40
C ASN A 327 -22.83 10.66 1.91
N ASP A 328 -22.75 10.45 3.23
CA ASP A 328 -22.71 9.14 3.87
C ASP A 328 -23.79 9.05 4.96
N ASN A 329 -24.30 7.85 5.23
CA ASN A 329 -25.36 7.64 6.23
C ASN A 329 -24.80 7.33 7.62
N ASP A 330 -23.50 7.06 7.74
CA ASP A 330 -22.84 6.84 9.01
C ASP A 330 -22.82 8.12 9.87
N PRO A 331 -22.69 8.02 11.20
CA PRO A 331 -22.56 9.17 12.09
C PRO A 331 -21.15 9.79 12.01
N VAL A 332 -20.79 10.30 10.83
CA VAL A 332 -19.46 10.85 10.52
C VAL A 332 -19.06 11.96 11.50
N GLU A 333 -19.99 12.84 11.85
CA GLU A 333 -19.78 13.93 12.80
C GLU A 333 -19.35 13.37 14.17
N THR A 334 -20.05 12.35 14.67
CA THR A 334 -19.72 11.68 15.93
C THR A 334 -18.33 11.05 15.88
N TYR A 335 -18.00 10.30 14.82
CA TYR A 335 -16.67 9.69 14.68
C TYR A 335 -15.56 10.72 14.72
N PHE A 336 -15.78 11.86 14.05
CA PHE A 336 -14.81 12.94 13.95
C PHE A 336 -14.62 13.69 15.28
N GLU A 337 -15.72 14.11 15.92
CA GLU A 337 -15.67 14.83 17.19
C GLU A 337 -15.12 13.96 18.32
N GLU A 338 -15.55 12.70 18.41
CA GLU A 338 -15.06 11.77 19.42
C GLU A 338 -13.56 11.49 19.22
N ALA A 339 -13.09 11.33 17.97
CA ALA A 339 -11.67 11.15 17.69
C ALA A 339 -10.82 12.34 18.19
N LEU A 340 -11.26 13.58 17.95
CA LEU A 340 -10.56 14.78 18.44
C LEU A 340 -10.56 14.87 19.97
N VAL A 341 -11.69 14.55 20.62
CA VAL A 341 -11.79 14.51 22.10
C VAL A 341 -10.85 13.43 22.66
N ILE A 342 -10.81 12.25 22.03
CA ILE A 342 -9.93 11.16 22.44
C ILE A 342 -8.46 11.56 22.28
N CYS A 343 -8.06 12.24 21.20
CA CYS A 343 -6.71 12.79 21.04
C CYS A 343 -6.32 13.66 22.24
N GLY A 344 -7.21 14.57 22.68
CA GLY A 344 -7.01 15.41 23.86
C GLY A 344 -6.85 14.61 25.15
N LYS A 345 -7.73 13.63 25.39
CA LYS A 345 -7.67 12.75 26.56
C LYS A 345 -6.40 11.90 26.62
N ILE A 346 -5.96 11.35 25.47
CA ILE A 346 -4.73 10.57 25.39
C ILE A 346 -3.53 11.47 25.71
N ARG A 347 -3.46 12.68 25.14
CA ARG A 347 -2.38 13.64 25.41
C ARG A 347 -2.29 13.97 26.90
N GLU A 348 -3.42 14.29 27.51
CA GLU A 348 -3.48 14.59 28.95
C GLU A 348 -3.00 13.42 29.81
N LYS A 349 -3.49 12.20 29.54
CA LYS A 349 -3.07 11.00 30.29
C LYS A 349 -1.61 10.65 30.05
N ALA A 350 -1.13 10.74 28.81
CA ALA A 350 0.26 10.51 28.47
C ALA A 350 1.18 11.49 29.21
N HIS A 351 0.78 12.75 29.38
CA HIS A 351 1.56 13.72 30.18
C HIS A 351 1.61 13.38 31.67
N ARG A 352 0.57 12.75 32.22
CA ARG A 352 0.48 12.32 33.63
C ARG A 352 1.20 10.99 33.92
N MET A 353 1.41 10.14 32.91
CA MET A 353 2.31 8.98 32.96
C MET A 353 3.76 9.43 33.06
#